data_AF-A0A5B0Q6W7-F1
#
_entry.id   AF-A0A5B0Q6W7-F1
#
_cell.length_a   1.000
_cell.length_b   1.000
_cell.length_c   1.000
_cell.angle_alpha   90.00
_cell.angle_beta   90.00
_cell.angle_gamma   90.00
#
_symmetry.space_group_name_H-M   'P 1'
#
loop_
_entity.id
_entity.type
_entity.pdbx_description
1 polymer ?
#
loop_
_entity_poly.entity_id
_entity_poly.type
_entity_poly.pdbx_seq_one_letter_code
_entity_poly.pdbx_strand_id
1 'polypeptide(L)'
;MIIITLLEFKKPDYSKRFIVHKKLPFRLVYHDDGRPGTGRQSEVLQAGSNLKQTDWAWKSLYETLVTSISEKHSEDYKMELFKKDIYISEQEGLLRWLDKEIFAPYNSLPILGLSRYSFGSEGIDEALLQPNQEKLINYFSQDAKKINTEPTVSELLKSYKHRPLKEPPETMKLPDYYSSEKNHESWVKLFEDPLRGYGLYYK
;
A
#
# COMPACT_ATOMS: atom_id res chain seq x y z
N MET A 1 -21.44 30.82 -19.55
CA MET A 1 -22.17 29.56 -19.38
C MET A 1 -21.13 28.44 -19.37
N ILE A 2 -20.78 27.89 -18.20
CA ILE A 2 -19.77 26.83 -18.10
C ILE A 2 -20.50 25.50 -18.30
N ILE A 3 -20.18 24.79 -19.38
CA ILE A 3 -20.66 23.43 -19.62
C ILE A 3 -19.86 22.53 -18.68
N ILE A 4 -20.47 22.10 -17.58
CA ILE A 4 -19.96 21.01 -16.76
C ILE A 4 -20.24 19.75 -17.55
N THR A 5 -19.22 19.21 -18.23
CA THR A 5 -19.28 17.87 -18.82
C THR A 5 -19.39 16.89 -17.65
N LEU A 6 -20.61 16.42 -17.36
CA LEU A 6 -20.83 15.26 -16.52
C LEU A 6 -20.04 14.11 -17.16
N LEU A 7 -18.92 13.72 -16.54
CA LEU A 7 -18.29 12.44 -16.81
C LEU A 7 -19.37 11.38 -16.65
N GLU A 8 -19.86 10.80 -17.75
CA GLU A 8 -20.74 9.64 -17.70
C GLU A 8 -19.98 8.54 -16.96
N PHE A 9 -20.31 8.32 -15.68
CA PHE A 9 -19.78 7.21 -14.93
C PHE A 9 -20.15 5.94 -15.67
N LYS A 10 -19.18 5.27 -16.30
CA LYS A 10 -19.35 3.92 -16.84
C LYS A 10 -19.96 3.09 -15.73
N LYS A 11 -21.21 2.65 -15.90
CA LYS A 11 -21.76 1.57 -15.08
C LYS A 11 -20.95 0.33 -15.44
N PRO A 12 -20.14 -0.20 -14.51
CA PRO A 12 -19.36 -1.36 -14.86
C PRO A 12 -20.30 -2.57 -14.95
N ASP A 13 -20.32 -3.22 -16.11
CA ASP A 13 -21.00 -4.52 -16.30
C ASP A 13 -20.14 -5.63 -15.69
N TYR A 14 -19.99 -5.60 -14.35
CA TYR A 14 -19.25 -6.63 -13.63
C TYR A 14 -20.15 -7.85 -13.44
N SER A 15 -20.17 -8.74 -14.45
CA SER A 15 -20.83 -10.06 -14.36
C SER A 15 -20.37 -10.94 -13.18
N LYS A 16 -19.19 -10.64 -12.61
CA LYS A 16 -18.63 -11.31 -11.42
C LYS A 16 -18.36 -10.32 -10.29
N ARG A 17 -18.83 -10.66 -9.09
CA ARG A 17 -18.58 -9.92 -7.83
C ARG A 17 -17.11 -9.86 -7.44
N PHE A 18 -16.32 -10.85 -7.85
CA PHE A 18 -14.87 -10.83 -7.64
C PHE A 18 -14.12 -11.55 -8.76
N ILE A 19 -12.86 -11.20 -8.94
CA ILE A 19 -11.89 -11.90 -9.78
C ILE A 19 -10.65 -12.20 -8.95
N VAL A 20 -10.25 -13.47 -8.88
CA VAL A 20 -9.07 -13.92 -8.13
C VAL A 20 -7.87 -13.99 -9.08
N HIS A 21 -6.70 -13.54 -8.61
CA HIS A 21 -5.46 -13.62 -9.36
C HIS A 21 -4.98 -15.07 -9.45
N LYS A 22 -4.54 -15.53 -10.63
CA LYS A 22 -4.23 -16.95 -10.84
C LYS A 22 -3.10 -17.50 -9.97
N LYS A 23 -2.15 -16.66 -9.56
CA LYS A 23 -0.90 -17.08 -8.90
C LYS A 23 -0.65 -16.46 -7.53
N LEU A 24 -1.37 -15.40 -7.19
CA LEU A 24 -1.10 -14.63 -5.98
C LEU A 24 -2.34 -14.65 -5.09
N PRO A 25 -2.18 -14.59 -3.77
CA PRO A 25 -3.29 -14.49 -2.82
C PRO A 25 -3.91 -13.10 -2.86
N PHE A 26 -4.56 -12.79 -3.98
CA PHE A 26 -5.05 -11.45 -4.30
C PHE A 26 -6.30 -11.52 -5.15
N ARG A 27 -7.21 -10.58 -4.95
CA ARG A 27 -8.43 -10.47 -5.76
C ARG A 27 -8.88 -9.03 -5.92
N LEU A 28 -9.68 -8.82 -6.96
CA LEU A 28 -10.43 -7.62 -7.20
C LEU A 28 -11.90 -7.88 -6.87
N VAL A 29 -12.50 -7.07 -6.00
CA VAL A 29 -13.88 -7.22 -5.52
C VAL A 29 -14.71 -6.00 -5.90
N TYR A 30 -15.92 -6.26 -6.36
CA TYR A 30 -16.94 -5.25 -6.53
C TYR A 30 -17.90 -5.30 -5.34
N HIS A 31 -17.99 -4.18 -4.61
CA HIS A 31 -18.98 -3.99 -3.57
C HIS A 31 -20.14 -3.20 -4.17
N ASP A 32 -21.34 -3.77 -4.13
CA ASP A 32 -22.58 -3.09 -4.54
C ASP A 32 -23.04 -2.15 -3.41
N ASP A 33 -22.21 -1.14 -3.13
CA ASP A 33 -22.43 -0.16 -2.06
C ASP A 33 -23.24 1.06 -2.54
N GLY A 34 -23.79 0.99 -3.76
CA GLY A 34 -24.61 2.03 -4.37
C GLY A 34 -23.85 3.32 -4.72
N ARG A 35 -22.53 3.37 -4.56
CA ARG A 35 -21.73 4.54 -4.90
C ARG A 35 -21.39 4.52 -6.40
N PRO A 36 -21.83 5.51 -7.20
CA PRO A 36 -21.53 5.56 -8.62
C PRO A 36 -20.02 5.58 -8.87
N GLY A 37 -19.55 4.76 -9.82
CA GLY A 37 -18.15 4.76 -10.24
C GLY A 37 -17.16 4.05 -9.31
N THR A 38 -17.62 3.24 -8.34
CA THR A 38 -16.70 2.42 -7.56
C THR A 38 -16.15 1.29 -8.43
N GLY A 39 -14.90 1.44 -8.86
CA GLY A 39 -14.14 0.37 -9.49
C GLY A 39 -13.95 -0.83 -8.56
N ARG A 40 -13.37 -1.92 -9.07
CA ARG A 40 -13.04 -3.07 -8.21
C ARG A 40 -11.95 -2.72 -7.19
N GLN A 41 -12.24 -2.96 -5.93
CA GLN A 41 -11.31 -2.85 -4.82
C GLN A 41 -10.33 -4.01 -4.81
N SER A 42 -9.10 -3.72 -4.44
CA SER A 42 -8.04 -4.70 -4.23
C SER A 42 -8.13 -5.28 -2.83
N GLU A 43 -8.07 -6.61 -2.73
CA GLU A 43 -8.06 -7.35 -1.47
C GLU A 43 -7.00 -8.45 -1.50
N VAL A 44 -6.18 -8.51 -0.44
CA VAL A 44 -5.27 -9.63 -0.19
C VAL A 44 -6.02 -10.76 0.50
N LEU A 45 -5.75 -11.97 0.04
CA LEU A 45 -6.27 -13.21 0.58
C LEU A 45 -5.28 -13.81 1.58
N GLN A 46 -5.80 -14.62 2.50
CA GLN A 46 -4.95 -15.44 3.35
C GLN A 46 -4.20 -16.47 2.52
N ALA A 47 -2.94 -16.76 2.88
CA ALA A 47 -2.13 -17.75 2.19
C ALA A 47 -2.84 -19.12 2.14
N GLY A 48 -2.91 -19.72 0.95
CA GLY A 48 -3.56 -21.03 0.73
C GLY A 48 -5.08 -21.03 0.90
N SER A 49 -5.72 -19.87 0.94
CA SER A 49 -7.15 -19.70 1.21
C SER A 49 -7.80 -18.70 0.24
N ASN A 50 -9.12 -18.78 0.09
CA ASN A 50 -9.93 -17.81 -0.65
C ASN A 50 -10.60 -16.76 0.25
N LEU A 51 -10.27 -16.77 1.54
CA LEU A 51 -10.75 -15.81 2.52
C LEU A 51 -9.93 -14.53 2.46
N LYS A 52 -10.60 -13.38 2.56
CA LYS A 52 -9.92 -12.10 2.73
C LYS A 52 -9.08 -12.13 4.01
N GLN A 53 -7.96 -11.43 3.99
CA GLN A 53 -7.20 -11.20 5.20
C GLN A 53 -8.06 -10.41 6.22
N THR A 54 -7.90 -10.73 7.50
CA THR A 54 -8.70 -10.10 8.58
C THR A 54 -8.14 -8.73 8.93
N ASP A 55 -8.99 -7.81 9.40
CA ASP A 55 -8.57 -6.46 9.79
C ASP A 55 -7.50 -6.49 10.91
N TRP A 56 -7.63 -7.44 11.84
CA TRP A 56 -6.63 -7.66 12.89
C TRP A 56 -5.27 -8.09 12.32
N ALA A 57 -5.26 -9.08 11.42
CA ALA A 57 -4.03 -9.55 10.81
C ALA A 57 -3.39 -8.48 9.92
N TRP A 58 -4.20 -7.74 9.16
CA TRP A 58 -3.77 -6.57 8.39
C TRP A 58 -3.04 -5.56 9.25
N LYS A 59 -3.65 -5.17 10.38
CA LYS A 59 -3.05 -4.22 11.33
C LYS A 59 -1.71 -4.74 11.84
N SER A 60 -1.67 -5.97 12.33
CA SER A 60 -0.45 -6.58 12.87
C SER A 60 0.67 -6.69 11.82
N LEU A 61 0.35 -7.11 10.59
CA LEU A 61 1.31 -7.20 9.49
C LEU A 61 1.83 -5.83 9.08
N TYR A 62 0.96 -4.82 8.99
CA TYR A 62 1.33 -3.45 8.66
C TYR A 62 2.27 -2.86 9.71
N GLU A 63 1.92 -2.97 10.99
CA GLU A 63 2.74 -2.47 12.09
C GLU A 63 4.13 -3.13 12.11
N THR A 64 4.16 -4.45 11.88
CA THR A 64 5.41 -5.20 11.82
C THR A 64 6.25 -4.78 10.61
N LEU A 65 5.64 -4.54 9.44
CA LEU A 65 6.36 -4.11 8.23
C LEU A 65 6.99 -2.73 8.41
N VAL A 66 6.20 -1.78 8.90
CA VAL A 66 6.67 -0.40 9.16
C VAL A 66 7.78 -0.39 10.19
N THR A 67 7.66 -1.19 11.26
CA THR A 67 8.71 -1.29 12.27
C THR A 67 9.98 -1.88 11.66
N SER A 68 9.89 -3.03 10.99
CA SER A 68 11.08 -3.68 10.41
C SER A 68 11.73 -2.88 9.28
N ILE A 69 10.96 -2.18 8.43
CA ILE A 69 11.54 -1.35 7.38
C ILE A 69 12.25 -0.13 7.98
N SER A 70 11.72 0.43 9.06
CA SER A 70 12.31 1.57 9.77
C SER A 70 13.60 1.17 10.50
N GLU A 71 13.58 0.03 11.19
CA GLU A 71 14.77 -0.59 11.80
C GLU A 71 15.85 -0.82 10.75
N LYS A 72 15.47 -1.46 9.63
CA LYS A 72 16.45 -1.81 8.60
C LYS A 72 16.99 -0.59 7.86
N HIS A 73 16.17 0.45 7.68
CA HIS A 73 16.62 1.71 7.10
C HIS A 73 17.59 2.45 8.03
N SER A 74 17.36 2.41 9.34
CA SER A 74 18.18 3.13 10.31
C SER A 74 19.60 2.57 10.45
N GLU A 75 19.82 1.29 10.11
CA GLU A 75 21.16 0.67 10.06
C GLU A 75 22.13 1.43 9.12
N ASP A 76 21.63 2.11 8.09
CA ASP A 76 22.45 2.90 7.17
C ASP A 76 22.91 4.24 7.79
N TYR A 77 22.32 4.67 8.90
CA TYR A 77 22.58 5.96 9.54
C TYR A 77 23.35 5.81 10.84
N LYS A 78 24.54 6.40 10.87
CA LYS A 78 25.33 6.56 12.10
C LYS A 78 25.20 7.99 12.61
N MET A 79 24.85 8.16 13.89
CA MET A 79 24.67 9.47 14.54
C MET A 79 25.89 10.40 14.42
N GLU A 80 27.09 9.83 14.28
CA GLU A 80 28.34 10.57 14.12
C GLU A 80 28.53 11.15 12.72
N LEU A 81 27.83 10.60 11.71
CA LEU A 81 28.01 10.93 10.30
C LEU A 81 26.83 11.73 9.72
N PHE A 82 25.64 11.56 10.30
CA PHE A 82 24.41 12.16 9.79
C PHE A 82 23.76 13.03 10.86
N LYS A 83 23.23 14.17 10.44
CA LYS A 83 22.42 14.99 11.32
C LYS A 83 21.04 14.36 11.48
N LYS A 84 20.44 14.48 12.67
CA LYS A 84 19.16 13.85 13.02
C LYS A 84 17.99 14.31 12.14
N ASP A 85 17.98 15.58 11.76
CA ASP A 85 17.02 16.19 10.83
C ASP A 85 17.05 15.54 9.44
N ILE A 86 18.23 15.19 8.91
CA ILE A 86 18.36 14.49 7.63
C ILE A 86 17.72 13.09 7.71
N TYR A 87 18.05 12.34 8.76
CA TYR A 87 17.46 11.02 9.00
C TYR A 87 15.93 11.11 9.11
N ILE A 88 15.39 12.05 9.91
CA ILE A 88 13.94 12.23 10.06
C ILE A 88 13.30 12.48 8.69
N SER A 89 13.88 13.36 7.88
CA SER A 89 13.33 13.67 6.56
C SER A 89 13.31 12.46 5.62
N GLU A 90 14.39 11.67 5.59
CA GLU A 90 14.47 10.46 4.76
C GLU A 90 13.51 9.37 5.28
N GLN A 91 13.44 9.20 6.60
CA GLN A 91 12.54 8.24 7.24
C GLN A 91 11.07 8.56 6.96
N GLU A 92 10.65 9.82 7.08
CA GLU A 92 9.29 10.22 6.69
C GLU A 92 9.05 10.03 5.18
N GLY A 93 10.06 10.28 4.36
CA GLY A 93 10.00 10.04 2.92
C GLY A 93 9.79 8.56 2.59
N LEU A 94 10.46 7.67 3.30
CA LEU A 94 10.31 6.21 3.16
C LEU A 94 8.90 5.76 3.52
N LEU A 95 8.37 6.21 4.65
CA LEU A 95 7.02 5.84 5.08
C LEU A 95 5.94 6.39 4.15
N ARG A 96 6.06 7.65 3.72
CA ARG A 96 5.15 8.24 2.72
C ARG A 96 5.20 7.49 1.39
N TRP A 97 6.39 7.05 0.96
CA TRP A 97 6.54 6.23 -0.24
C TRP A 97 5.89 4.84 -0.07
N LEU A 98 6.10 4.18 1.08
CA LEU A 98 5.50 2.88 1.37
C LEU A 98 3.96 2.94 1.35
N ASP A 99 3.38 3.99 1.96
CA ASP A 99 1.93 4.22 1.93
C ASP A 99 1.41 4.32 0.49
N LYS A 100 2.12 5.05 -0.38
CA LYS A 100 1.78 5.12 -1.79
C LYS A 100 1.84 3.73 -2.44
N GLU A 101 2.89 2.95 -2.21
CA GLU A 101 3.00 1.61 -2.79
C GLU A 101 1.86 0.65 -2.35
N ILE A 102 1.37 0.79 -1.12
CA ILE A 102 0.30 -0.05 -0.56
C ILE A 102 -1.08 0.38 -1.09
N PHE A 103 -1.36 1.69 -1.08
CA PHE A 103 -2.73 2.15 -1.22
C PHE A 103 -3.01 2.88 -2.53
N ALA A 104 -1.97 3.39 -3.16
CA ALA A 104 -2.10 4.28 -4.29
C ALA A 104 -0.86 4.24 -5.20
N PRO A 105 -0.43 3.06 -5.69
CA PRO A 105 0.79 2.96 -6.49
C PRO A 105 0.62 3.64 -7.84
N TYR A 106 1.72 4.11 -8.41
CA TYR A 106 1.69 4.87 -9.66
C TYR A 106 1.30 4.02 -10.86
N ASN A 107 1.94 2.86 -11.05
CA ASN A 107 1.82 2.02 -12.25
C ASN A 107 1.45 0.57 -11.91
N SER A 108 0.67 0.39 -10.85
CA SER A 108 0.24 -0.93 -10.36
C SER A 108 -1.15 -0.86 -9.72
N LEU A 109 -1.69 -2.01 -9.32
CA LEU A 109 -2.86 -2.08 -8.45
C LEU A 109 -2.45 -1.84 -6.99
N PRO A 110 -3.26 -1.14 -6.17
CA PRO A 110 -3.04 -1.09 -4.74
C PRO A 110 -3.19 -2.48 -4.12
N ILE A 111 -2.58 -2.66 -2.97
CA ILE A 111 -2.68 -3.88 -2.17
C ILE A 111 -3.99 -3.91 -1.40
N LEU A 112 -4.44 -2.75 -0.95
CA LEU A 112 -5.72 -2.56 -0.29
C LEU A 112 -6.39 -1.29 -0.81
N GLY A 113 -7.69 -1.38 -1.11
CA GLY A 113 -8.50 -0.23 -1.49
C GLY A 113 -8.76 -0.13 -3.00
N LEU A 114 -9.34 0.99 -3.42
CA LEU A 114 -9.76 1.19 -4.80
C LEU A 114 -8.56 1.35 -5.72
N SER A 115 -8.52 0.54 -6.78
CA SER A 115 -7.51 0.72 -7.82
C SER A 115 -7.75 2.00 -8.60
N ARG A 116 -6.67 2.79 -8.78
CA ARG A 116 -6.62 4.00 -9.61
C ARG A 116 -7.02 3.74 -11.07
N TYR A 117 -6.96 2.47 -11.51
CA TYR A 117 -7.27 2.02 -12.87
C TYR A 117 -8.58 1.23 -12.99
N SER A 118 -9.32 1.06 -11.88
CA SER A 118 -10.48 0.17 -11.86
C SER A 118 -11.78 0.75 -12.45
N PHE A 119 -11.67 1.74 -13.32
CA PHE A 119 -12.73 2.11 -14.26
C PHE A 119 -12.65 1.30 -15.57
N GLY A 120 -11.56 0.55 -15.77
CA GLY A 120 -11.36 -0.36 -16.90
C GLY A 120 -11.95 -1.75 -16.65
N SER A 121 -12.44 -2.38 -17.72
CA SER A 121 -12.89 -3.78 -17.74
C SER A 121 -11.75 -4.81 -17.72
N GLU A 122 -10.51 -4.36 -17.51
CA GLU A 122 -9.29 -5.15 -17.57
C GLU A 122 -9.31 -6.28 -16.53
N GLY A 123 -8.88 -7.47 -16.95
CA GLY A 123 -8.78 -8.64 -16.08
C GLY A 123 -7.70 -8.46 -15.01
N ILE A 124 -7.86 -9.10 -13.84
CA ILE A 124 -6.84 -9.05 -12.78
C ILE A 124 -5.47 -9.59 -13.21
N ASP A 125 -5.45 -10.50 -14.19
CA ASP A 125 -4.23 -11.05 -14.77
C ASP A 125 -3.69 -10.19 -15.93
N GLU A 126 -4.47 -9.21 -16.40
CA GLU A 126 -4.10 -8.21 -17.40
C GLU A 126 -3.59 -6.93 -16.74
N ALA A 127 -4.03 -6.66 -15.51
CA ALA A 127 -3.54 -5.57 -14.68
C ALA A 127 -2.08 -5.82 -14.26
N LEU A 128 -1.22 -4.85 -14.55
CA LEU A 128 0.22 -4.96 -14.33
C LEU A 128 0.54 -4.82 -12.82
N LEU A 129 0.70 -5.94 -12.11
CA LEU A 129 1.29 -5.94 -10.76
C LEU A 129 2.81 -5.75 -10.89
N GLN A 130 3.34 -4.67 -10.31
CA GLN A 130 4.78 -4.42 -10.26
C GLN A 130 5.45 -5.26 -9.16
N PRO A 131 6.78 -5.45 -9.20
CA PRO A 131 7.49 -6.29 -8.24
C PRO A 131 7.23 -5.95 -6.76
N ASN A 132 7.12 -4.65 -6.42
CA ASN A 132 6.79 -4.24 -5.05
C ASN A 132 5.42 -4.75 -4.62
N GLN A 133 4.42 -4.67 -5.50
CA GLN A 133 3.08 -5.13 -5.18
C GLN A 133 3.03 -6.65 -5.04
N GLU A 134 3.77 -7.40 -5.86
CA GLU A 134 3.90 -8.86 -5.65
C GLU A 134 4.51 -9.18 -4.28
N LYS A 135 5.56 -8.48 -3.86
CA LYS A 135 6.18 -8.66 -2.53
C LYS A 135 5.23 -8.29 -1.40
N LEU A 136 4.52 -7.17 -1.53
CA LEU A 136 3.54 -6.72 -0.53
C LEU A 136 2.35 -7.67 -0.45
N ILE A 137 1.82 -8.16 -1.57
CA ILE A 137 0.72 -9.15 -1.59
C ILE A 137 1.14 -10.43 -0.85
N ASN A 138 2.31 -10.97 -1.20
CA ASN A 138 2.83 -12.16 -0.53
C ASN A 138 3.04 -11.90 0.97
N TYR A 139 3.57 -10.73 1.33
CA TYR A 139 3.77 -10.34 2.71
C TYR A 139 2.45 -10.27 3.50
N PHE A 140 1.45 -9.55 2.98
CA PHE A 140 0.17 -9.35 3.66
C PHE A 140 -0.73 -10.59 3.66
N SER A 141 -0.40 -11.61 2.86
CA SER A 141 -1.08 -12.91 2.89
C SER A 141 -0.64 -13.81 4.05
N GLN A 142 0.47 -13.48 4.71
CA GLN A 142 1.03 -14.29 5.79
C GLN A 142 0.07 -14.43 6.98
N ASP A 143 0.29 -15.47 7.77
CA ASP A 143 -0.29 -15.57 9.11
C ASP A 143 0.39 -14.55 10.02
N ALA A 144 -0.38 -13.64 10.61
CA ALA A 144 0.12 -12.61 11.53
C ALA A 144 0.81 -13.20 12.77
N LYS A 145 0.65 -14.49 13.07
CA LYS A 145 1.39 -15.18 14.15
C LYS A 145 2.78 -15.66 13.72
N LYS A 146 3.08 -15.69 12.43
CA LYS A 146 4.32 -16.20 11.83
C LYS A 146 4.77 -15.29 10.70
N ILE A 147 5.22 -14.10 11.07
CA ILE A 147 5.60 -13.05 10.11
C ILE A 147 7.07 -13.22 9.74
N ASN A 148 7.36 -13.31 8.45
CA ASN A 148 8.69 -13.12 7.89
C ASN A 148 8.74 -11.79 7.12
N THR A 149 9.53 -10.83 7.62
CA THR A 149 9.66 -9.49 7.02
C THR A 149 10.82 -9.38 6.03
N GLU A 150 11.89 -10.16 6.20
CA GLU A 150 13.17 -9.93 5.52
C GLU A 150 13.03 -9.85 3.99
N PRO A 151 12.38 -10.79 3.29
CA PRO A 151 12.36 -10.77 1.82
C PRO A 151 11.63 -9.55 1.25
N THR A 152 10.66 -9.03 2.00
CA THR A 152 9.85 -7.88 1.61
C THR A 152 10.55 -6.59 1.97
N VAL A 153 11.09 -6.48 3.19
CA VAL A 153 11.84 -5.30 3.64
C VAL A 153 13.06 -5.04 2.76
N SER A 154 13.84 -6.09 2.45
CA SER A 154 15.03 -5.98 1.61
C SER A 154 14.69 -5.48 0.20
N GLU A 155 13.63 -5.99 -0.43
CA GLU A 155 13.21 -5.54 -1.76
C GLU A 155 12.65 -4.10 -1.71
N LEU A 156 11.80 -3.78 -0.74
CA LEU A 156 11.21 -2.44 -0.63
C LEU A 156 12.27 -1.36 -0.38
N LEU A 157 13.25 -1.61 0.49
CA LEU A 157 14.35 -0.67 0.71
C LEU A 157 15.22 -0.50 -0.53
N LYS A 158 15.48 -1.58 -1.25
CA LYS A 158 16.19 -1.51 -2.53
C LYS A 158 15.40 -0.67 -3.54
N SER A 159 14.10 -0.91 -3.69
CA SER A 159 13.23 -0.13 -4.57
C SER A 159 13.18 1.34 -4.18
N TYR A 160 13.06 1.63 -2.88
CA TYR A 160 13.08 3.00 -2.37
C TYR A 160 14.38 3.71 -2.72
N LYS A 161 15.54 3.09 -2.51
CA LYS A 161 16.86 3.68 -2.83
C LYS A 161 17.06 3.95 -4.32
N HIS A 162 16.42 3.17 -5.20
CA HIS A 162 16.52 3.31 -6.66
C HIS A 162 15.31 4.02 -7.29
N ARG A 163 14.43 4.60 -6.47
CA ARG A 163 13.24 5.31 -6.96
C ARG A 163 13.62 6.53 -7.80
N PRO A 164 12.79 6.91 -8.79
CA PRO A 164 13.00 8.15 -9.52
C PRO A 164 12.89 9.36 -8.56
N LEU A 165 13.82 10.32 -8.67
CA LEU A 165 13.85 11.53 -7.84
C LEU A 165 12.63 12.43 -8.04
N LYS A 166 12.01 12.38 -9.22
CA LYS A 166 10.72 13.00 -9.49
C LYS A 166 9.68 11.90 -9.55
N GLU A 167 8.69 12.01 -8.69
CA GLU A 167 7.51 11.16 -8.79
C GLU A 167 6.85 11.40 -10.17
N PRO A 168 6.34 10.35 -10.82
CA PRO A 168 5.51 10.53 -12.00
C PRO A 168 4.35 11.49 -11.66
N PRO A 169 3.94 12.35 -12.60
CA PRO A 169 2.83 13.27 -12.35
C PRO A 169 1.61 12.48 -11.84
N GLU A 170 1.01 12.93 -10.73
CA GLU A 170 -0.23 12.34 -10.25
C GLU A 170 -1.32 12.58 -11.30
N THR A 171 -1.69 11.53 -12.03
CA THR A 171 -2.65 11.64 -13.13
C THR A 171 -4.10 11.65 -12.67
N MET A 172 -4.37 11.40 -11.39
CA MET A 172 -5.70 11.51 -10.76
C MET A 172 -5.58 11.91 -9.28
N LYS A 173 -6.56 12.69 -8.80
CA LYS A 173 -6.69 13.05 -7.39
C LYS A 173 -6.90 11.79 -6.52
N LEU A 174 -6.26 11.75 -5.35
CA LEU A 174 -6.57 10.78 -4.31
C LEU A 174 -8.09 10.78 -4.05
N PRO A 175 -8.73 9.61 -3.82
CA PRO A 175 -10.13 9.58 -3.42
C PRO A 175 -10.39 10.45 -2.19
N ASP A 176 -11.55 11.09 -2.09
CA ASP A 176 -11.84 12.05 -1.01
C ASP A 176 -11.71 11.44 0.39
N TYR A 177 -11.94 10.13 0.55
CA TYR A 177 -11.71 9.45 1.83
C TYR A 177 -10.23 9.41 2.21
N TYR A 178 -9.31 9.37 1.24
CA TYR A 178 -7.88 9.53 1.51
C TYR A 178 -7.55 10.92 2.05
N SER A 179 -8.23 11.97 1.57
CA SER A 179 -7.96 13.36 1.99
C SER A 179 -8.45 13.72 3.40
N SER A 180 -9.23 12.85 4.05
CA SER A 180 -9.69 13.11 5.42
C SER A 180 -8.57 12.80 6.41
N GLU A 181 -8.17 13.80 7.21
CA GLU A 181 -7.14 13.67 8.26
C GLU A 181 -7.35 12.44 9.18
N LYS A 182 -8.60 12.00 9.35
CA LYS A 182 -8.98 10.80 10.11
C LYS A 182 -8.43 9.48 9.58
N ASN A 183 -8.07 9.40 8.29
CA ASN A 183 -7.55 8.17 7.67
C ASN A 183 -6.01 8.16 7.60
N HIS A 184 -5.35 9.27 7.93
CA HIS A 184 -3.89 9.40 7.98
C HIS A 184 -3.30 9.15 9.37
N GLU A 185 -4.12 9.21 10.42
CA GLU A 185 -3.69 8.72 11.73
C GLU A 185 -3.63 7.20 11.67
N SER A 186 -2.41 6.64 11.59
CA SER A 186 -2.23 5.23 11.90
C SER A 186 -2.89 4.97 13.25
N TRP A 187 -3.63 3.85 13.36
CA TRP A 187 -4.41 3.47 14.56
C TRP A 187 -3.57 3.39 15.85
N VAL A 188 -2.25 3.52 15.73
CA VAL A 188 -1.23 3.57 16.78
C VAL A 188 -0.23 4.67 16.39
N LYS A 189 0.39 5.37 17.35
CA LYS A 189 1.46 6.34 17.05
C LYS A 189 2.80 5.62 16.90
N LEU A 190 3.62 6.10 15.97
CA LEU A 190 5.03 5.71 15.88
C LEU A 190 5.84 6.43 16.96
N PHE A 191 6.81 5.74 17.55
CA PHE A 191 7.72 6.30 18.55
C PHE A 191 9.17 5.98 18.17
N GLU A 192 10.11 6.85 18.55
CA GLU A 192 11.55 6.52 18.56
C GLU A 192 11.91 5.85 19.90
N ASP A 193 12.80 4.86 19.86
CA ASP A 193 13.42 4.29 21.06
C ASP A 193 14.75 5.01 21.36
N PRO A 194 14.83 5.81 22.45
CA PRO A 194 16.04 6.54 22.80
C PRO A 194 17.28 5.65 23.03
N LEU A 195 17.09 4.38 23.39
CA LEU A 195 18.18 3.43 23.64
C LEU A 195 18.71 2.82 22.33
N ARG A 196 17.88 2.75 21.28
CA ARG A 196 18.25 2.19 19.97
C ARG A 196 18.72 3.25 18.97
N GLY A 197 18.52 4.53 19.26
CA GLY A 197 18.93 5.64 18.39
C GLY A 197 17.92 5.88 17.27
N TYR A 198 18.37 5.76 16.02
CA TYR A 198 17.51 5.94 14.84
C TYR A 198 16.52 4.77 14.67
N GLY A 199 15.27 5.08 14.34
CA GLY A 199 14.23 4.11 13.98
C GLY A 199 12.85 4.55 14.46
N LEU A 200 11.79 4.17 13.74
CA LEU A 200 10.41 4.37 14.16
C LEU A 200 9.73 3.03 14.39
N TYR A 201 8.98 2.93 15.48
CA TYR A 201 8.43 1.67 15.97
C TYR A 201 6.99 1.86 16.41
N TYR A 202 6.16 0.84 16.17
CA TYR A 202 4.90 0.68 16.89
C TYR A 202 5.14 0.02 18.24
N LYS A 203 4.29 0.34 19.22
CA LYS A 203 4.34 -0.18 20.60
C LYS A 203 3.22 -1.18 20.84
#